data_AF-A0A1C0VXJ3-F1
#
_entry.id   AF-A0A1C0VXJ3-F1
#
_cell.length_a   1.000
_cell.length_b   1.000
_cell.length_c   1.000
_cell.angle_alpha   90.00
_cell.angle_beta   90.00
_cell.angle_gamma   90.00
#
_symmetry.space_group_name_H-M   'P 1'
#
loop_
_entity.id
_entity.type
_entity.pdbx_description
1 polymer ?
#
loop_
_entity_poly.entity_id
_entity_poly.type
_entity_poly.pdbx_seq_one_letter_code
_entity_poly.pdbx_strand_id
1 'polypeptide(L)'
;MKKEEILQLDEEEIVQLTDEIAELKGIMREISKKLTRIESKVKRRLISTSKISGLKTDPLAFSEEKTENLSPEQVLEVYEQLRLKAKEGNEEEVKEKLADLNLNDLTLLCSELGASVGGKSPSRKKMIDAIIGRIKQSLMLSRHIDRNVL
;
A
#
# COMPACT_ATOMS: atom_id res chain seq x y z
N MET A 1 -46.98 -19.99 -14.34
CA MET A 1 -45.70 -19.55 -13.74
C MET A 1 -45.91 -19.38 -12.26
N LYS A 2 -45.14 -20.09 -11.44
CA LYS A 2 -45.29 -20.07 -9.98
C LYS A 2 -44.49 -18.88 -9.41
N LYS A 3 -45.05 -18.19 -8.41
CA LYS A 3 -44.44 -17.03 -7.73
C LYS A 3 -43.00 -17.28 -7.25
N GLU A 4 -42.68 -18.53 -6.95
CA GLU A 4 -41.36 -18.97 -6.49
C GLU A 4 -40.29 -18.89 -7.60
N GLU A 5 -40.65 -19.09 -8.87
CA GLU A 5 -39.70 -18.97 -10.00
C GLU A 5 -39.32 -17.51 -10.30
N ILE A 6 -40.22 -16.56 -10.01
CA ILE A 6 -39.97 -15.12 -10.23
C ILE A 6 -39.02 -14.57 -9.16
N LEU A 7 -39.22 -14.95 -7.90
CA LEU A 7 -38.35 -14.54 -6.78
C LEU A 7 -36.93 -15.10 -6.90
N GLN A 8 -36.77 -16.32 -7.42
CA GLN A 8 -35.45 -16.91 -7.65
C GLN A 8 -34.69 -16.21 -8.78
N LEU A 9 -35.41 -15.78 -9.83
CA LEU A 9 -34.83 -15.00 -10.92
C LEU A 9 -34.34 -13.63 -10.43
N ASP A 10 -35.14 -12.97 -9.57
CA ASP A 10 -34.78 -11.68 -8.97
C ASP A 10 -33.55 -11.80 -8.04
N GLU A 11 -33.42 -12.89 -7.28
CA GLU A 11 -32.26 -13.12 -6.42
C GLU A 11 -30.98 -13.40 -7.23
N GLU A 12 -31.09 -14.18 -8.31
CA GLU A 12 -29.96 -14.49 -9.19
C GLU A 12 -29.49 -13.25 -9.98
N GLU A 13 -30.42 -12.39 -10.41
CA GLU A 13 -30.13 -11.10 -11.04
C GLU A 13 -29.43 -10.13 -10.08
N ILE A 14 -29.86 -10.07 -8.81
CA ILE A 14 -29.21 -9.24 -7.78
C ILE A 14 -27.76 -9.69 -7.54
N VAL A 15 -27.50 -11.00 -7.53
CA VAL A 15 -26.14 -11.54 -7.38
C VAL A 15 -25.28 -11.15 -8.57
N GLN A 16 -25.77 -11.30 -9.79
CA GLN A 16 -25.05 -10.91 -11.01
C GLN A 16 -24.74 -9.40 -11.03
N LEU A 17 -25.71 -8.55 -10.69
CA LEU A 17 -25.51 -7.11 -10.59
C LEU A 17 -24.49 -6.75 -9.50
N THR A 18 -24.45 -7.51 -8.41
CA THR A 18 -23.47 -7.29 -7.33
C THR A 18 -22.05 -7.64 -7.79
N ASP A 19 -21.90 -8.69 -8.59
CA ASP A 19 -20.63 -9.09 -9.18
C ASP A 19 -20.15 -8.08 -10.22
N GLU A 20 -21.05 -7.58 -11.08
CA GLU A 20 -20.75 -6.49 -12.02
C GLU A 20 -20.30 -5.21 -11.29
N ILE A 21 -20.95 -4.86 -10.17
CA ILE A 21 -20.54 -3.74 -9.32
C ILE A 21 -19.15 -3.98 -8.73
N ALA A 22 -18.82 -5.21 -8.33
CA ALA A 22 -17.50 -5.54 -7.80
C ALA A 22 -16.41 -5.43 -8.87
N GLU A 23 -16.69 -5.91 -10.08
CA GLU A 23 -15.80 -5.78 -11.24
C GLU A 23 -15.54 -4.31 -11.58
N LEU A 24 -16.62 -3.50 -11.71
CA LEU A 24 -16.52 -2.07 -11.99
C LEU A 24 -15.71 -1.33 -10.91
N LYS A 25 -15.90 -1.67 -9.63
CA LYS A 25 -15.08 -1.12 -8.53
C LYS A 25 -13.61 -1.54 -8.64
N GLY A 26 -13.34 -2.75 -9.11
CA GLY A 26 -11.99 -3.24 -9.40
C GLY A 26 -11.32 -2.41 -10.50
N ILE A 27 -12.00 -2.23 -11.63
CA ILE A 27 -11.53 -1.41 -12.76
C ILE A 27 -11.28 0.03 -12.30
N MET A 28 -12.21 0.63 -11.55
CA MET A 28 -12.03 1.98 -11.01
C MET A 28 -10.78 2.11 -10.15
N ARG A 29 -10.51 1.13 -9.27
CA ARG A 29 -9.29 1.12 -8.44
C ARG A 29 -8.04 1.04 -9.29
N GLU A 30 -8.04 0.23 -10.35
CA GLU A 30 -6.89 0.12 -11.25
C GLU A 30 -6.64 1.43 -12.01
N ILE A 31 -7.71 2.06 -12.49
CA ILE A 31 -7.65 3.39 -13.11
C ILE A 31 -7.10 4.42 -12.12
N SER A 32 -7.57 4.45 -10.87
CA SER A 32 -7.04 5.35 -9.84
C SER A 32 -5.55 5.11 -9.59
N LYS A 33 -5.10 3.85 -9.48
CA LYS A 33 -3.67 3.52 -9.34
C LYS A 33 -2.84 4.02 -10.52
N LYS A 34 -3.32 3.79 -11.75
CA LYS A 34 -2.66 4.26 -12.98
C LYS A 34 -2.58 5.79 -13.01
N LEU A 35 -3.66 6.47 -12.65
CA LEU A 35 -3.71 7.93 -12.58
C LEU A 35 -2.72 8.49 -11.55
N THR A 36 -2.73 7.98 -10.31
CA THR A 36 -1.78 8.41 -9.27
C THR A 36 -0.33 8.17 -9.69
N ARG A 37 -0.03 7.07 -10.39
CA ARG A 37 1.30 6.79 -10.95
C ARG A 37 1.71 7.83 -11.99
N ILE A 38 0.79 8.20 -12.89
CA ILE A 38 1.01 9.24 -13.91
C ILE A 38 1.24 10.60 -13.24
N GLU A 39 0.36 11.01 -12.33
CA GLU A 39 0.49 12.25 -11.57
C GLU A 39 1.83 12.33 -10.83
N SER A 40 2.24 11.23 -10.20
CA SER A 40 3.52 11.14 -9.50
C SER A 40 4.71 11.27 -10.46
N LYS A 41 4.64 10.66 -11.65
CA LYS A 41 5.66 10.84 -12.71
C LYS A 41 5.73 12.28 -13.19
N VAL A 42 4.58 12.93 -13.39
CA VAL A 42 4.50 14.34 -13.81
C VAL A 42 5.09 15.25 -12.73
N LYS A 43 4.66 15.11 -11.47
CA LYS A 43 5.17 15.90 -10.34
C LYS A 43 6.69 15.74 -10.17
N ARG A 44 7.21 14.52 -10.25
CA ARG A 44 8.66 14.27 -10.15
C ARG A 44 9.45 14.94 -11.28
N ARG A 45 8.94 14.89 -12.52
CA ARG A 45 9.59 15.58 -13.65
C ARG A 45 9.52 17.10 -13.48
N LEU A 46 8.39 17.63 -13.02
CA LEU A 46 8.23 19.07 -12.77
C LEU A 46 9.21 19.58 -11.69
N ILE A 47 9.38 18.81 -10.61
CA ILE A 47 10.34 19.12 -9.53
C ILE A 47 11.79 18.94 -10.02
N SER A 48 12.07 17.94 -10.85
CA SER A 48 13.39 17.72 -11.44
C SER A 48 13.79 18.83 -12.41
N THR A 49 12.84 19.46 -13.11
CA THR A 49 13.10 20.62 -13.97
C THR A 49 13.23 21.94 -13.18
N SER A 50 12.78 22.01 -11.92
CA SER A 50 12.86 23.22 -11.10
C SER A 50 14.11 23.30 -10.20
N LYS A 51 14.99 22.28 -10.20
CA LYS A 51 16.19 22.23 -9.35
C LYS A 51 17.51 22.26 -10.14
N ILE A 52 17.58 23.09 -11.18
CA ILE A 52 18.86 23.53 -11.75
C ILE A 52 18.98 25.04 -11.53
N SER A 53 19.34 25.44 -10.31
CA SER A 53 20.01 26.70 -9.99
C SER A 53 20.19 26.82 -8.48
N GLY A 54 21.43 26.96 -8.02
CA GLY A 54 21.72 27.48 -6.68
C GLY A 54 22.71 26.65 -5.86
N LEU A 55 24.01 26.83 -6.13
CA LEU A 55 25.08 26.66 -5.15
C LEU A 55 24.73 27.33 -3.81
N LYS A 56 25.10 26.69 -2.68
CA LYS A 56 25.99 27.27 -1.64
C LYS A 56 26.15 26.34 -0.41
N THR A 57 27.39 25.88 -0.25
CA THR A 57 28.22 25.79 0.98
C THR A 57 27.61 25.24 2.29
N ASP A 58 28.14 24.07 2.68
CA ASP A 58 28.34 23.53 4.04
C ASP A 58 29.08 24.52 5.00
N PRO A 59 29.24 24.27 6.33
CA PRO A 59 29.23 22.95 7.01
C PRO A 59 28.51 22.90 8.38
N LEU A 60 27.97 21.74 8.77
CA LEU A 60 27.99 21.25 10.17
C LEU A 60 27.54 19.79 10.27
N ALA A 61 28.54 18.93 10.46
CA ALA A 61 28.54 17.59 11.02
C ALA A 61 27.19 17.03 11.52
N PHE A 62 26.60 16.13 10.74
CA PHE A 62 26.03 14.91 11.28
C PHE A 62 26.55 13.76 10.44
N SER A 63 27.20 12.81 11.11
CA SER A 63 27.82 11.64 10.52
C SER A 63 26.87 10.96 9.55
N GLU A 64 27.25 10.93 8.27
CA GLU A 64 26.69 10.05 7.26
C GLU A 64 26.94 8.60 7.69
N GLU A 65 26.01 8.01 8.45
CA GLU A 65 25.75 6.59 8.25
C GLU A 65 25.08 6.49 6.89
N LYS A 66 25.87 6.09 5.91
CA LYS A 66 25.46 5.66 4.58
C LYS A 66 24.56 4.43 4.70
N THR A 67 23.36 4.59 5.23
CA THR A 67 22.30 3.60 5.08
C THR A 67 21.77 3.78 3.68
N GLU A 68 21.99 2.78 2.82
CA GLU A 68 21.37 2.68 1.51
C GLU A 68 19.86 2.77 1.70
N ASN A 69 19.30 3.98 1.58
CA ASN A 69 17.86 4.19 1.68
C ASN A 69 17.21 3.39 0.55
N LEU A 70 16.18 2.61 0.87
CA LEU A 70 15.52 1.78 -0.12
C LEU A 70 14.95 2.65 -1.24
N SER A 71 15.12 2.21 -2.48
CA SER A 71 14.40 2.80 -3.61
C SER A 71 12.90 2.51 -3.47
N PRO A 72 12.01 3.32 -4.06
CA PRO A 72 10.56 3.06 -4.03
C PRO A 72 10.18 1.67 -4.58
N GLU A 73 10.97 1.13 -5.51
CA GLU A 73 10.78 -0.20 -6.08
C GLU A 73 11.14 -1.29 -5.05
N GLN A 74 12.25 -1.11 -4.33
CA GLN A 74 12.69 -2.03 -3.27
C GLN A 74 11.74 -2.01 -2.07
N VAL A 75 11.12 -0.87 -1.77
CA VAL A 75 10.12 -0.73 -0.69
C VAL A 75 8.88 -1.58 -0.92
N LEU A 76 8.39 -1.62 -2.15
CA LEU A 76 7.25 -2.47 -2.51
C LEU A 76 7.60 -3.95 -2.44
N GLU A 77 8.82 -4.32 -2.86
CA GLU A 77 9.31 -5.69 -2.74
C GLU A 77 9.44 -6.11 -1.27
N VAL A 78 10.01 -5.25 -0.41
CA VAL A 78 10.07 -5.45 1.04
C VAL A 78 8.68 -5.60 1.64
N TYR A 79 7.72 -4.77 1.25
CA TYR A 79 6.33 -4.90 1.70
C TYR A 79 5.71 -6.25 1.29
N GLU A 80 5.89 -6.69 0.05
CA GLU A 80 5.35 -7.97 -0.41
C GLU A 80 5.97 -9.15 0.36
N GLN A 81 7.28 -9.11 0.63
CA GLN A 81 7.94 -10.11 1.49
C GLN A 81 7.36 -10.13 2.91
N LEU A 82 7.14 -8.96 3.51
CA LEU A 82 6.52 -8.85 4.84
C LEU A 82 5.08 -9.36 4.82
N ARG A 83 4.32 -9.11 3.75
CA ARG A 83 2.96 -9.64 3.59
C ARG A 83 2.94 -11.15 3.50
N LEU A 84 3.87 -11.76 2.74
CA LEU A 84 3.98 -13.22 2.63
C LEU A 84 4.31 -13.87 3.98
N LYS A 85 5.27 -13.31 4.72
CA LYS A 85 5.59 -13.77 6.08
C LYS A 85 4.40 -13.66 7.03
N ALA A 86 3.65 -12.56 6.97
CA ALA A 86 2.42 -12.41 7.74
C ALA A 86 1.34 -13.43 7.31
N LYS A 87 1.26 -13.79 6.02
CA LYS A 87 0.36 -14.85 5.52
C LYS A 87 0.70 -16.22 6.12
N GLU A 88 1.98 -16.50 6.32
CA GLU A 88 2.50 -17.73 6.95
C GLU A 88 2.30 -17.77 8.48
N GLY A 89 1.78 -16.70 9.09
CA GLY A 89 1.55 -16.60 10.53
C GLY A 89 2.74 -16.04 11.32
N ASN A 90 3.81 -15.62 10.64
CA ASN A 90 5.03 -15.09 11.27
C ASN A 90 4.91 -13.57 11.56
N GLU A 91 3.87 -13.15 12.29
CA GLU A 91 3.64 -11.73 12.60
C GLU A 91 4.79 -11.10 13.41
N GLU A 92 5.43 -11.88 14.27
CA GLU A 92 6.47 -11.40 15.18
C GLU A 92 7.78 -11.16 14.43
N GLU A 93 8.09 -12.01 13.45
CA GLU A 93 9.22 -11.79 12.54
C GLU A 93 9.01 -10.55 11.65
N VAL A 94 7.75 -10.27 11.27
CA VAL A 94 7.40 -9.05 10.52
C VAL A 94 7.62 -7.80 11.38
N LYS A 95 7.29 -7.85 12.66
CA LYS A 95 7.57 -6.73 13.60
C LYS A 95 9.06 -6.51 13.80
N GLU A 96 9.84 -7.57 13.97
CA GLU A 96 11.30 -7.48 14.10
C GLU A 96 11.93 -6.86 12.86
N LYS A 97 11.58 -7.36 11.67
CA LYS A 97 12.05 -6.77 10.40
C LYS A 97 11.68 -5.30 10.24
N LEU A 98 10.47 -4.91 10.64
CA LEU A 98 10.04 -3.50 10.61
C LEU A 98 10.77 -2.66 11.67
N ALA A 99 11.16 -3.25 12.80
CA ALA A 99 11.93 -2.56 13.83
C ALA A 99 13.38 -2.29 13.39
N ASP A 100 13.95 -3.17 12.57
CA ASP A 100 15.31 -3.06 12.02
C ASP A 100 15.42 -2.03 10.88
N LEU A 101 14.31 -1.69 10.21
CA LEU A 101 14.30 -0.65 9.19
C LEU A 101 14.62 0.74 9.76
N ASN A 102 15.31 1.55 8.97
CA ASN A 102 15.57 2.94 9.34
C ASN A 102 14.27 3.77 9.23
N LEU A 103 14.28 4.97 9.83
CA LEU A 103 13.10 5.85 9.85
C LEU A 103 12.68 6.32 8.46
N ASN A 104 13.63 6.47 7.53
CA ASN A 104 13.36 6.92 6.16
C ASN A 104 12.59 5.83 5.40
N ASP A 105 13.02 4.58 5.51
CA ASP A 105 12.41 3.41 4.89
C ASP A 105 11.01 3.15 5.46
N LEU A 106 10.83 3.30 6.77
CA LEU A 106 9.51 3.22 7.41
C LEU A 106 8.56 4.32 6.92
N THR A 107 9.08 5.54 6.76
CA THR A 107 8.30 6.68 6.23
C THR A 107 7.94 6.44 4.77
N LEU A 108 8.89 5.94 3.98
CA LEU A 108 8.70 5.61 2.58
C LEU A 108 7.67 4.47 2.41
N LEU A 109 7.76 3.41 3.22
CA LEU A 109 6.74 2.35 3.30
C LEU A 109 5.35 2.93 3.61
N CYS A 110 5.24 3.79 4.62
CA CYS A 110 3.96 4.41 4.95
C CYS A 110 3.39 5.21 3.77
N SER A 111 4.26 5.95 3.06
CA SER A 111 3.85 6.78 1.92
C SER A 111 3.39 5.95 0.72
N GLU A 112 4.12 4.88 0.36
CA GLU A 112 3.78 4.00 -0.77
C GLU A 112 2.53 3.15 -0.48
N LEU A 113 2.30 2.78 0.78
CA LEU A 113 1.10 2.04 1.22
C LEU A 113 -0.11 2.94 1.48
N GLY A 114 0.05 4.27 1.34
CA GLY A 114 -0.98 5.25 1.71
C GLY A 114 -1.43 5.10 3.17
N ALA A 115 -0.55 4.65 4.07
CA ALA A 115 -0.84 4.51 5.49
C ALA A 115 -0.81 5.89 6.14
N SER A 116 -1.97 6.37 6.61
CA SER A 116 -2.05 7.66 7.29
C SER A 116 -1.51 7.53 8.71
N VAL A 117 -0.29 7.99 8.90
CA VAL A 117 0.35 8.12 10.21
C VAL A 117 0.14 9.55 10.69
N GLY A 118 -0.89 9.75 11.52
CA GLY A 118 -1.32 11.09 11.93
C GLY A 118 -0.20 11.92 12.59
N GLY A 119 -0.04 13.16 12.13
CA GLY A 119 0.92 14.16 12.65
C GLY A 119 2.09 14.44 11.69
N LYS A 120 2.81 15.56 11.93
CA LYS A 120 3.98 15.95 11.11
C LYS A 120 5.20 15.03 11.28
N SER A 121 5.27 14.30 12.40
CA SER A 121 6.38 13.39 12.73
C SER A 121 5.85 12.21 13.55
N PRO A 122 5.29 11.18 12.90
CA PRO A 122 4.79 10.00 13.60
C PRO A 122 5.93 9.27 14.31
N SER A 123 5.64 8.64 15.44
CA SER A 123 6.63 7.81 16.13
C SER A 123 6.90 6.53 15.33
N ARG A 124 8.10 5.94 15.49
CA ARG A 124 8.46 4.65 14.88
C ARG A 124 7.39 3.59 15.13
N LYS A 125 6.93 3.47 16.37
CA LYS A 125 5.85 2.55 16.76
C LYS A 125 4.57 2.77 15.95
N LYS A 126 4.13 4.02 15.77
CA LYS A 126 2.94 4.34 14.96
C LYS A 126 3.11 3.96 13.48
N MET A 127 4.31 4.13 12.92
CA MET A 127 4.60 3.72 11.55
C MET A 127 4.53 2.20 11.40
N ILE A 128 5.16 1.46 12.31
CA ILE A 128 5.11 0.00 12.34
C ILE A 128 3.66 -0.50 12.46
N ASP A 129 2.89 0.04 13.41
CA ASP A 129 1.48 -0.33 13.61
C ASP A 129 0.63 -0.05 12.35
N ALA A 130 0.87 1.07 11.68
CA ALA A 130 0.16 1.43 10.45
C ALA A 130 0.49 0.49 9.28
N ILE A 131 1.77 0.12 9.12
CA ILE A 131 2.21 -0.84 8.10
C ILE A 131 1.61 -2.22 8.37
N ILE A 132 1.63 -2.70 9.62
CA ILE A 132 1.02 -3.97 10.02
C ILE A 132 -0.49 -3.94 9.76
N GLY A 133 -1.16 -2.84 10.10
CA GLY A 133 -2.58 -2.66 9.80
C GLY A 133 -2.89 -2.80 8.32
N ARG A 134 -2.04 -2.25 7.43
CA ARG A 134 -2.16 -2.41 5.98
C ARG A 134 -1.94 -3.84 5.52
N ILE A 135 -0.94 -4.54 6.07
CA ILE A 135 -0.69 -5.95 5.79
C ILE A 135 -1.93 -6.79 6.16
N LYS A 136 -2.48 -6.60 7.36
CA LYS A 136 -3.69 -7.32 7.82
C LYS A 136 -4.91 -7.05 6.93
N GLN A 137 -5.12 -5.80 6.52
CA GLN A 137 -6.16 -5.44 5.55
C GLN A 137 -5.95 -6.18 4.23
N SER A 138 -4.73 -6.21 3.71
CA SER A 138 -4.42 -6.92 2.47
C SER A 138 -4.70 -8.42 2.57
N LEU A 139 -4.31 -9.06 3.67
CA LEU A 139 -4.54 -10.49 3.90
C LEU A 139 -6.03 -10.81 4.07
N MET A 140 -6.77 -9.96 4.76
CA MET A 140 -8.22 -10.10 4.93
C MET A 140 -8.93 -10.07 3.57
N LEU A 141 -8.55 -9.11 2.70
CA LEU A 141 -9.11 -9.02 1.34
C LEU A 141 -8.73 -10.23 0.47
N SER A 142 -7.50 -10.75 0.59
CA SER A 142 -7.09 -11.96 -0.13
C SER A 142 -7.84 -13.22 0.31
N ARG A 143 -8.11 -13.39 1.61
CA ARG A 143 -8.87 -14.55 2.12
C ARG A 143 -10.30 -14.64 1.60
N HIS A 144 -10.93 -13.51 1.30
CA HIS A 144 -12.28 -13.49 0.71
C HIS A 144 -12.29 -13.89 -0.76
N ILE A 145 -11.16 -13.72 -1.48
CA ILE A 145 -11.01 -14.17 -2.86
C ILE A 145 -10.81 -15.70 -2.89
N ASP A 146 -9.95 -16.24 -2.02
CA ASP A 146 -9.66 -17.69 -1.99
C ASP A 146 -10.86 -18.53 -1.50
N ARG A 147 -11.80 -17.95 -0.74
CA ARG A 147 -12.97 -18.66 -0.22
C ARG A 147 -14.06 -18.91 -1.26
N ASN A 148 -14.03 -18.21 -2.40
CA ASN A 148 -14.99 -18.36 -3.51
C ASN A 148 -14.46 -19.29 -4.63
N VAL A 149 -13.35 -20.02 -4.39
CA VAL A 149 -12.71 -20.93 -5.36
C VAL A 149 -12.89 -22.41 -4.97
N LEU A 150 -13.73 -22.74 -3.98
CA LEU A 150 -14.05 -24.11 -3.57
C LEU A 150 -15.54 -24.42 -3.69
#